data_AF-A0A261C6B2-F1
#
_entry.id   AF-A0A261C6B2-F1
#
_cell.length_a   1.000
_cell.length_b   1.000
_cell.length_c   1.000
_cell.angle_alpha   90.00
_cell.angle_beta   90.00
_cell.angle_gamma   90.00
#
_symmetry.space_group_name_H-M   'P 1'
#
loop_
_entity.id
_entity.type
_entity.pdbx_description
1 polymer ?
#
loop_
_entity_poly.entity_id
_entity_poly.type
_entity_poly.pdbx_seq_one_letter_code
_entity_poly.pdbx_strand_id
1 'polypeptide(L)'
;MLVRTPSVHCGARTPFFDLTVYNDWPQFEDYVKGVAHDNPSFVQLKTIGRSREGRPLLGVRIGKPAPAGKRKIAVWLDGGNHAREWPAFHVAVYFIEKLVNGYLVDDKITKYVNTLDIYVFPVLNPDGFVYSRTSTRATRGSHSK
;
A
#
# COMPACT_ATOMS: atom_id res chain seq x y z
N MET A 1 9.33 -22.32 -24.18
CA MET A 1 9.50 -21.26 -23.17
C MET A 1 8.80 -20.02 -23.71
N LEU A 2 7.55 -19.78 -23.29
CA LEU A 2 6.75 -18.66 -23.83
C LEU A 2 7.28 -17.33 -23.27
N VAL A 3 7.76 -16.48 -24.16
CA VAL A 3 8.05 -15.08 -23.89
C VAL A 3 6.71 -14.38 -23.66
N ARG A 4 6.45 -13.91 -22.43
CA ARG A 4 5.29 -13.07 -22.14
C ARG A 4 5.57 -11.67 -22.65
N THR A 5 4.92 -11.30 -23.75
CA THR A 5 4.81 -9.90 -24.20
C THR A 5 4.05 -9.08 -23.15
N PRO A 6 4.50 -7.86 -22.79
CA PRO A 6 3.72 -7.00 -21.93
C PRO A 6 2.51 -6.49 -22.74
N SER A 7 1.32 -6.94 -22.37
CA SER A 7 0.08 -6.37 -22.88
C SER A 7 -0.04 -4.94 -22.38
N VAL A 8 0.04 -3.98 -23.30
CA VAL A 8 -0.31 -2.58 -23.03
C VAL A 8 -1.83 -2.51 -22.91
N HIS A 9 -2.35 -2.75 -21.71
CA HIS A 9 -3.70 -2.33 -21.37
C HIS A 9 -3.60 -0.96 -20.70
N CYS A 10 -4.18 0.04 -21.36
CA CYS A 10 -4.37 1.41 -20.87
C CYS A 10 -5.47 1.40 -19.80
N GLY A 11 -5.18 0.78 -18.65
CA GLY A 11 -6.11 0.64 -17.52
C GLY A 11 -5.35 0.66 -16.21
N ALA A 12 -5.98 1.22 -15.17
CA ALA A 12 -5.46 1.15 -13.81
C ALA A 12 -5.33 -0.32 -13.38
N ARG A 13 -4.21 -0.67 -12.74
CA ARG A 13 -3.93 -2.06 -12.33
C ARG A 13 -3.04 -2.14 -11.11
N THR A 14 -3.14 -3.21 -10.34
CA THR A 14 -2.18 -3.52 -9.27
C THR A 14 -1.36 -4.76 -9.61
N PRO A 15 -0.12 -4.89 -9.08
CA PRO A 15 0.59 -6.16 -9.08
C PRO A 15 -0.22 -7.25 -8.38
N PHE A 16 0.03 -8.51 -8.71
CA PHE A 16 -0.57 -9.63 -7.97
C PHE A 16 -0.07 -9.63 -6.52
N PHE A 17 -1.01 -9.78 -5.58
CA PHE A 17 -0.73 -9.98 -4.16
C PHE A 17 -1.69 -11.04 -3.64
N ASP A 18 -1.17 -12.11 -3.04
CA ASP A 18 -2.00 -13.21 -2.57
C ASP A 18 -2.67 -12.83 -1.24
N LEU A 19 -3.91 -12.37 -1.29
CA LEU A 19 -4.71 -12.02 -0.10
C LEU A 19 -5.20 -13.23 0.70
N THR A 20 -4.95 -14.46 0.23
CA THR A 20 -5.40 -15.70 0.91
C THR A 20 -4.38 -16.23 1.91
N VAL A 21 -3.18 -15.65 1.94
CA VAL A 21 -2.09 -16.03 2.85
C VAL A 21 -1.56 -14.81 3.61
N TYR A 22 -0.88 -15.07 4.73
CA TYR A 22 -0.12 -14.03 5.40
C TYR A 22 1.26 -13.86 4.75
N ASN A 23 1.41 -12.76 4.01
CA ASN A 23 2.61 -12.41 3.25
C ASN A 23 3.76 -11.97 4.18
N ASP A 24 4.98 -11.93 3.66
CA ASP A 24 6.17 -11.41 4.34
C ASP A 24 6.46 -9.95 3.94
N TRP A 25 7.29 -9.27 4.73
CA TRP A 25 7.55 -7.83 4.61
C TRP A 25 7.99 -7.40 3.19
N PRO A 26 8.91 -8.11 2.50
CA PRO A 26 9.30 -7.72 1.14
C PRO A 26 8.13 -7.69 0.15
N GLN A 27 7.14 -8.58 0.31
CA GLN A 27 5.98 -8.62 -0.59
C GLN A 27 5.11 -7.38 -0.45
N PHE A 28 4.94 -6.85 0.78
CA PHE A 28 4.23 -5.58 0.99
C PHE A 28 4.98 -4.41 0.36
N GLU A 29 6.31 -4.38 0.53
CA GLU A 29 7.18 -3.35 -0.06
C GLU A 29 7.12 -3.36 -1.58
N ASP A 30 7.27 -4.53 -2.19
CA ASP A 30 7.21 -4.70 -3.65
C ASP A 30 5.84 -4.34 -4.20
N TYR A 31 4.76 -4.69 -3.48
CA TYR A 31 3.41 -4.33 -3.86
C TYR A 31 3.21 -2.81 -3.93
N VAL A 32 3.51 -2.06 -2.87
CA VAL A 32 3.29 -0.60 -2.89
C VAL A 32 4.17 0.12 -3.92
N LYS A 33 5.40 -0.36 -4.14
CA LYS A 33 6.28 0.14 -5.20
C LYS A 33 5.68 -0.13 -6.58
N GLY A 34 5.22 -1.37 -6.82
CA GLY A 34 4.62 -1.77 -8.09
C GLY A 34 3.32 -1.03 -8.39
N VAL A 35 2.44 -0.83 -7.40
CA VAL A 35 1.21 -0.04 -7.57
C VAL A 35 1.52 1.39 -7.99
N ALA A 36 2.49 2.06 -7.35
CA ALA A 36 2.87 3.42 -7.73
C ALA A 36 3.52 3.48 -9.11
N HIS A 37 4.40 2.52 -9.43
CA HIS A 37 5.06 2.40 -10.73
C HIS A 37 4.05 2.22 -11.87
N ASP A 38 3.04 1.37 -11.68
CA ASP A 38 2.08 1.03 -12.72
C ASP A 38 0.98 2.09 -12.92
N ASN A 39 0.78 3.00 -11.96
CA ASN A 39 -0.31 4.00 -11.98
C ASN A 39 0.17 5.45 -11.71
N PRO A 40 1.21 5.95 -12.40
CA PRO A 40 1.88 7.19 -12.01
C PRO A 40 1.01 8.46 -12.19
N SER A 41 -0.07 8.37 -12.95
CA SER A 41 -0.96 9.51 -13.24
C SER A 41 -1.91 9.88 -12.09
N PHE A 42 -2.10 8.98 -11.12
CA PHE A 42 -2.93 9.20 -9.94
C PHE A 42 -2.44 8.47 -8.67
N VAL A 43 -1.36 7.71 -8.72
CA VAL A 43 -0.72 7.09 -7.54
C VAL A 43 0.71 7.57 -7.41
N GLN A 44 1.12 7.91 -6.19
CA GLN A 44 2.48 8.30 -5.86
C GLN A 44 3.00 7.45 -4.69
N LEU A 45 4.20 6.90 -4.83
CA LEU A 45 4.90 6.27 -3.71
C LEU A 45 5.24 7.35 -2.67
N LYS A 46 5.01 7.03 -1.39
CA LYS A 46 5.34 7.89 -0.26
C LYS A 46 6.20 7.12 0.74
N THR A 47 7.19 7.82 1.25
CA THR A 47 8.00 7.38 2.39
C THR A 47 7.83 8.41 3.48
N ILE A 48 7.43 7.98 4.68
CA ILE A 48 7.20 8.89 5.82
C ILE A 48 8.32 8.85 6.86
N GLY A 49 9.29 7.95 6.67
CA GLY A 49 10.42 7.79 7.55
C GLY A 49 11.06 6.42 7.41
N ARG A 50 11.86 6.07 8.42
CA ARG A 50 12.47 4.75 8.58
C ARG A 50 12.17 4.22 9.97
N SER A 51 12.07 2.90 10.07
CA SER A 51 11.93 2.19 11.33
C SER A 51 13.23 2.25 12.13
N ARG A 52 13.22 1.69 13.34
CA ARG A 52 14.40 1.70 14.21
C ARG A 52 15.54 0.86 13.64
N GLU A 53 15.23 -0.24 12.96
CA GLU A 53 16.21 -1.06 12.24
C GLU A 53 16.46 -0.58 10.80
N GLY A 54 15.97 0.61 10.43
CA GLY A 54 16.29 1.28 9.17
C GLY A 54 15.42 0.92 7.97
N ARG A 55 14.37 0.11 8.14
CA ARG A 55 13.43 -0.26 7.07
C ARG A 55 12.55 0.94 6.71
N PRO A 56 12.31 1.22 5.42
CA PRO A 56 11.49 2.35 5.02
C PRO A 56 10.01 2.12 5.39
N LEU A 57 9.33 3.18 5.86
CA LEU A 57 7.88 3.17 6.07
C LEU A 57 7.21 3.65 4.77
N LEU A 58 6.81 2.68 3.96
CA LEU A 58 6.30 2.90 2.61
C LEU A 58 4.77 2.82 2.57
N GLY A 59 4.20 3.64 1.69
CA GLY A 59 2.79 3.66 1.36
C GLY A 59 2.53 4.37 0.05
N VAL A 60 1.27 4.57 -0.28
CA VAL A 60 0.85 5.24 -1.52
C VAL A 60 -0.09 6.40 -1.22
N ARG A 61 0.05 7.48 -1.99
CA ARG A 61 -0.98 8.53 -2.13
C ARG A 61 -1.74 8.26 -3.42
N ILE A 62 -3.01 7.93 -3.30
CA ILE A 62 -3.96 7.68 -4.40
C ILE A 62 -4.86 8.91 -4.53
N GLY A 63 -4.79 9.58 -5.68
CA GLY A 63 -5.58 10.74 -5.99
C GLY A 63 -5.02 11.53 -7.18
N LYS A 64 -5.89 12.06 -8.03
CA LYS A 64 -5.46 12.98 -9.10
C LYS A 64 -4.80 14.23 -8.53
N PRO A 65 -3.82 14.82 -9.25
CA PRO A 65 -3.26 16.12 -8.88
C PRO A 65 -4.37 17.15 -8.64
N ALA A 66 -4.24 17.92 -7.57
CA ALA A 66 -5.17 19.01 -7.30
C ALA A 66 -5.02 20.09 -8.39
N PRO A 67 -6.12 20.77 -8.78
CA PRO A 67 -6.02 21.96 -9.60
C PRO A 67 -5.10 23.01 -8.96
N ALA A 68 -4.44 23.82 -9.78
CA ALA A 68 -3.51 24.84 -9.30
C ALA A 68 -4.16 25.73 -8.22
N GLY A 69 -3.44 25.95 -7.11
CA GLY A 69 -3.91 26.76 -5.99
C GLY A 69 -4.96 26.11 -5.09
N LYS A 70 -5.36 24.85 -5.32
CA LYS A 70 -6.32 24.12 -4.47
C LYS A 70 -5.67 22.97 -3.72
N ARG A 71 -6.22 22.66 -2.55
CA ARG A 71 -5.90 21.45 -1.77
C ARG A 71 -7.10 20.52 -1.76
N LYS A 72 -6.84 19.22 -1.88
CA LYS A 72 -7.86 18.18 -1.71
C LYS A 72 -7.91 17.75 -0.24
N ILE A 73 -9.07 17.26 0.19
CA ILE A 73 -9.20 16.65 1.51
C ILE A 73 -8.31 15.40 1.54
N ALA A 74 -7.48 15.28 2.57
CA ALA A 74 -6.64 14.11 2.78
C ALA A 74 -7.39 13.09 3.64
N VAL A 75 -7.32 11.82 3.22
CA VAL A 75 -7.78 10.67 4.02
C VAL A 75 -6.54 9.83 4.33
N TRP A 76 -6.40 9.43 5.58
CA TRP A 76 -5.29 8.59 6.03
C TRP A 76 -5.82 7.23 6.47
N LEU A 77 -5.23 6.16 5.94
CA LEU A 77 -5.46 4.79 6.37
C LEU A 77 -4.12 4.10 6.57
N ASP A 78 -3.92 3.51 7.73
CA ASP A 78 -2.76 2.68 8.00
C ASP A 78 -3.16 1.31 8.53
N GLY A 79 -2.29 0.35 8.25
CA GLY A 79 -2.30 -0.98 8.83
C GLY A 79 -1.02 -1.22 9.63
N GLY A 80 -1.11 -2.13 10.59
CA GLY A 80 0.09 -2.75 11.12
C GLY A 80 0.91 -1.91 12.09
N ASN A 81 0.23 -1.07 12.87
CA ASN A 81 0.87 -0.35 13.98
C ASN A 81 1.28 -1.34 15.10
N HIS A 82 0.40 -2.32 15.37
CA HIS A 82 0.73 -3.48 16.20
C HIS A 82 1.19 -4.65 15.34
N ALA A 83 2.39 -5.16 15.65
CA ALA A 83 3.10 -6.17 14.86
C ALA A 83 2.30 -7.45 14.56
N ARG A 84 1.44 -7.87 15.48
CA ARG A 84 0.73 -9.16 15.47
C ARG A 84 -0.68 -9.10 14.87
N GLU A 85 -1.16 -7.92 14.48
CA GLU A 85 -2.51 -7.73 13.94
C GLU A 85 -2.51 -7.95 12.43
N TRP A 86 -2.00 -9.11 12.00
CA TRP A 86 -1.70 -9.43 10.60
C TRP A 86 -2.85 -9.18 9.60
N PRO A 87 -4.13 -9.37 9.96
CA PRO A 87 -5.23 -8.98 9.08
C PRO A 87 -5.24 -7.49 8.69
N ALA A 88 -4.83 -6.57 9.58
CA ALA A 88 -4.87 -5.13 9.30
C ALA A 88 -3.95 -4.73 8.13
N PHE A 89 -2.78 -5.37 8.03
CA PHE A 89 -1.83 -5.16 6.94
C PHE A 89 -2.44 -5.57 5.59
N HIS A 90 -3.15 -6.70 5.56
CA HIS A 90 -3.79 -7.23 4.35
C HIS A 90 -5.03 -6.42 3.96
N VAL A 91 -5.80 -5.92 4.93
CA VAL A 91 -6.94 -5.02 4.67
C VAL A 91 -6.46 -3.72 4.02
N ALA A 92 -5.32 -3.16 4.45
CA ALA A 92 -4.74 -1.99 3.80
C ALA A 92 -4.34 -2.26 2.33
N VAL A 93 -3.76 -3.44 2.05
CA VAL A 93 -3.43 -3.87 0.68
C VAL A 93 -4.69 -4.04 -0.17
N TYR A 94 -5.70 -4.73 0.36
CA TYR A 94 -7.00 -4.91 -0.30
C TYR A 94 -7.69 -3.57 -0.59
N PHE A 95 -7.59 -2.62 0.33
CA PHE A 95 -8.14 -1.28 0.14
C PHE A 95 -7.45 -0.54 -1.03
N ILE A 96 -6.11 -0.63 -1.12
CA ILE A 96 -5.35 -0.11 -2.28
C ILE A 96 -5.82 -0.80 -3.56
N GLU A 97 -5.93 -2.13 -3.57
CA GLU A 97 -6.36 -2.92 -4.73
C GLU A 97 -7.73 -2.45 -5.24
N LYS A 98 -8.71 -2.29 -4.33
CA LYS A 98 -10.04 -1.83 -4.69
C LYS A 98 -10.06 -0.41 -5.24
N LEU A 99 -9.33 0.52 -4.62
CA LEU A 99 -9.29 1.90 -5.11
C LEU A 99 -8.65 2.02 -6.49
N VAL A 100 -7.56 1.29 -6.73
CA VAL A 100 -6.83 1.35 -8.00
C VAL A 100 -7.61 0.64 -9.10
N ASN A 101 -8.02 -0.62 -8.89
CA ASN A 101 -8.71 -1.40 -9.92
C ASN A 101 -10.15 -0.92 -10.16
N GLY A 102 -10.75 -0.21 -9.21
CA GLY A 102 -12.05 0.43 -9.37
C GLY A 102 -11.99 1.81 -10.04
N TYR A 103 -10.81 2.41 -10.23
CA TYR A 103 -10.70 3.74 -10.84
C TYR A 103 -11.08 3.68 -12.33
N LEU A 104 -12.00 4.56 -12.75
CA LEU A 104 -12.64 4.59 -14.07
C LEU A 104 -13.53 3.38 -14.40
N VAL A 105 -13.80 2.53 -13.41
CA VAL A 105 -14.70 1.36 -13.52
C VAL A 105 -15.92 1.52 -12.62
N ASP A 106 -15.70 1.96 -11.38
CA ASP A 106 -16.74 2.26 -10.40
C ASP A 106 -16.84 3.79 -10.22
N ASP A 107 -18.05 4.34 -10.40
CA ASP A 107 -18.28 5.79 -10.36
C ASP A 107 -17.98 6.40 -8.99
N LYS A 108 -18.25 5.68 -7.90
CA LYS A 108 -18.04 6.14 -6.53
C LYS A 108 -16.56 6.18 -6.21
N ILE A 109 -15.81 5.13 -6.58
CA ILE A 109 -14.35 5.09 -6.44
C ILE A 109 -13.70 6.17 -7.32
N THR A 110 -14.16 6.32 -8.56
CA THR A 110 -13.68 7.36 -9.47
C THR A 110 -13.87 8.75 -8.88
N LYS A 111 -15.03 9.02 -8.29
CA LYS A 111 -15.29 10.28 -7.58
C LYS A 111 -14.30 10.47 -6.42
N TYR A 112 -14.06 9.45 -5.60
CA TYR A 112 -13.12 9.54 -4.48
C TYR A 112 -11.69 9.84 -4.94
N VAL A 113 -11.16 9.13 -5.93
CA VAL A 113 -9.80 9.36 -6.46
C VAL A 113 -9.67 10.77 -7.06
N ASN A 114 -10.72 11.27 -7.71
CA ASN A 114 -10.72 12.60 -8.30
C ASN A 114 -10.78 13.73 -7.26
N THR A 115 -11.45 13.53 -6.12
CA THR A 115 -11.72 14.61 -5.13
C THR A 115 -10.92 14.52 -3.84
N LEU A 116 -10.39 13.34 -3.48
CA LEU A 116 -9.64 13.09 -2.25
C LEU A 116 -8.17 12.73 -2.54
N ASP A 117 -7.30 13.01 -1.57
CA ASP A 117 -5.96 12.45 -1.53
C ASP A 117 -5.91 11.37 -0.44
N ILE A 118 -5.94 10.10 -0.87
CA ILE A 118 -6.04 8.96 0.02
C ILE A 118 -4.64 8.39 0.22
N TYR A 119 -4.14 8.47 1.45
CA TYR A 119 -2.86 7.94 1.88
C TYR A 119 -3.07 6.59 2.53
N VAL A 120 -2.39 5.56 2.02
CA VAL A 120 -2.48 4.20 2.55
C VAL A 120 -1.10 3.64 2.87
N PHE A 121 -0.89 3.26 4.13
CA PHE A 121 0.37 2.71 4.64
C PHE A 121 0.15 1.31 5.23
N PRO A 122 0.45 0.22 4.49
CA PRO A 122 0.11 -1.13 4.96
C PRO A 122 0.91 -1.62 6.17
N VAL A 123 2.14 -1.13 6.35
CA VAL A 123 3.07 -1.62 7.38
C VAL A 123 3.75 -0.43 8.09
N LEU A 124 3.17 0.08 9.17
CA LEU A 124 3.81 1.15 9.96
C LEU A 124 4.89 0.67 10.93
N ASN A 125 4.82 -0.59 11.38
CA ASN A 125 5.82 -1.20 12.27
C ASN A 125 6.50 -2.40 11.58
N PRO A 126 7.36 -2.18 10.56
CA PRO A 126 7.99 -3.26 9.82
C PRO A 126 8.95 -4.10 10.67
N ASP A 127 9.63 -3.50 11.65
CA ASP A 127 10.55 -4.22 12.54
C ASP A 127 9.79 -5.19 13.44
N GLY A 128 8.71 -4.72 14.08
CA GLY A 128 7.84 -5.55 14.90
C GLY A 128 7.17 -6.65 14.07
N PHE A 129 6.70 -6.33 12.86
CA PHE A 129 6.12 -7.31 11.95
C PHE A 129 7.08 -8.47 11.65
N VAL A 130 8.31 -8.14 11.18
CA VAL A 130 9.35 -9.14 10.89
C VAL A 130 9.66 -9.96 12.14
N TYR A 131 9.79 -9.31 13.30
CA TYR A 131 10.00 -10.01 14.57
C TYR A 131 8.87 -10.99 14.89
N SER A 132 7.61 -10.56 14.78
CA SER A 132 6.43 -11.38 15.10
C SER A 132 6.30 -12.63 14.22
N ARG A 133 6.89 -12.62 13.02
CA ARG A 133 6.94 -13.80 12.13
C ARG A 133 8.01 -14.81 12.53
N THR A 134 9.10 -14.35 13.16
CA THR A 134 10.28 -15.18 13.49
C THR A 134 10.33 -15.64 14.94
N SER A 135 9.53 -15.06 15.82
CA SER A 135 9.55 -15.31 17.27
C SER A 135 8.30 -16.02 17.75
N THR A 136 8.44 -16.95 18.70
CA THR A 136 7.32 -17.58 19.41
C THR A 136 6.75 -16.69 20.52
N ARG A 137 7.37 -15.53 20.80
CA ARG A 137 6.96 -14.60 21.84
C ARG A 137 5.93 -13.60 21.31
N ALA A 138 4.81 -13.48 22.00
CA ALA A 138 3.74 -12.54 21.64
C ALA A 138 4.12 -11.07 21.92
N THR A 139 4.82 -10.44 20.98
CA THR A 139 5.19 -9.02 21.07
C THR A 139 4.19 -8.13 20.34
N ARG A 140 3.72 -7.06 20.99
CA ARG A 140 2.79 -6.06 20.41
C ARG A 140 3.52 -4.83 19.83
N GLY A 141 4.59 -4.39 20.49
CA GLY A 141 5.29 -3.15 20.19
C GLY A 141 6.39 -3.30 19.14
N SER A 142 7.16 -2.23 18.96
CA SER A 142 8.41 -2.27 18.20
C SER A 142 9.42 -3.17 18.94
N HIS A 143 10.12 -4.01 18.18
CA HIS A 143 11.21 -4.82 18.72
C HIS A 143 12.55 -4.15 18.42
N SER A 144 13.50 -4.30 19.34
CA SER A 144 14.92 -4.06 19.07
C SER A 144 15.72 -5.26 19.51
N LYS A 145 16.74 -5.61 18.73
CA LYS A 145 17.84 -6.40 19.24
C LYS A 145 18.53 -5.68 20.41
#